data_AF-A0A7S0JLL7-F1
#
_entry.id   AF-A0A7S0JLL7-F1
#
_cell.length_a   1.000
_cell.length_b   1.000
_cell.length_c   1.000
_cell.angle_alpha   90.00
_cell.angle_beta   90.00
_cell.angle_gamma   90.00
#
_symmetry.space_group_name_H-M   'P 1'
#
loop_
_entity.id
_entity.type
_entity.pdbx_description
1 polymer ?
#
loop_
_entity_poly.entity_id
_entity_poly.type
_entity_poly.pdbx_seq_one_letter_code
_entity_poly.pdbx_strand_id
1 'polypeptide(L)'
;ARLHDAVGELLAVAELPESLSEQIHSDACSIGCVVGAMCPSARELELSLEIFGENTCARWHIDQFVGRAIVSYTGVEGTMFARDSNVDFWELQNRGENERIIHDVDEVASVGVGEILFIKGAQFSRGEAGLVHKSPEKRYHKDGRVVNRLLLKVDVVT
;
A
#
# COMPACT_ATOMS: atom_id res chain seq x y z
N ALA A 1 14.64 4.87 19.01
CA ALA A 1 15.28 3.60 19.41
C ALA A 1 14.52 2.45 18.76
N ARG A 2 13.47 1.89 19.38
CA ARG A 2 12.80 0.67 18.88
C ARG A 2 12.40 0.64 17.39
N LEU A 3 11.83 1.73 16.86
CA LEU A 3 11.45 1.78 15.44
C LEU A 3 12.67 1.70 14.51
N HIS A 4 13.73 2.47 14.81
CA HIS A 4 14.98 2.42 14.05
C HIS A 4 15.62 1.04 14.10
N ASP A 5 15.64 0.42 15.28
CA ASP A 5 16.23 -0.91 15.46
C ASP A 5 15.46 -1.96 14.62
N ALA A 6 14.12 -1.96 14.69
CA ALA A 6 13.26 -2.86 13.92
C ALA A 6 13.42 -2.67 12.39
N VAL A 7 13.53 -1.42 11.93
CA VAL A 7 13.77 -1.13 10.51
C VAL A 7 15.17 -1.58 10.09
N GLY A 8 16.18 -1.41 10.95
CA GLY A 8 17.54 -1.90 10.70
C GLY A 8 17.59 -3.42 10.56
N GLU A 9 16.88 -4.15 11.43
CA GLU A 9 16.76 -5.61 11.35
C GLU A 9 16.07 -6.04 10.04
N LEU A 10 14.97 -5.38 9.66
CA LEU A 10 14.26 -5.66 8.41
C LEU A 10 15.17 -5.49 7.18
N LEU A 11 15.96 -4.41 7.15
CA LEU A 11 16.83 -4.10 6.02
C LEU A 11 18.10 -4.97 5.96
N ALA A 12 18.59 -5.42 7.12
CA ALA A 12 19.71 -6.36 7.16
C ALA A 12 19.37 -7.69 6.48
N VAL A 13 18.11 -8.14 6.55
CA VAL A 13 17.63 -9.35 5.87
C VAL A 13 17.42 -9.13 4.37
N ALA A 14 17.09 -7.91 3.95
CA ALA A 14 16.73 -7.61 2.57
C ALA A 14 17.93 -7.52 1.60
N GLU A 15 19.15 -7.37 2.13
CA GLU A 15 20.41 -7.30 1.35
C GLU A 15 20.37 -6.29 0.19
N LEU A 16 19.71 -5.15 0.38
CA LEU A 16 19.59 -4.09 -0.63
C LEU A 16 20.86 -3.22 -0.72
N PRO A 17 21.09 -2.55 -1.87
CA PRO A 17 22.15 -1.55 -2.00
C PRO A 17 22.09 -0.51 -0.88
N GLU A 18 23.24 -0.13 -0.32
CA GLU A 18 23.36 0.74 0.85
C GLU A 18 22.51 2.02 0.72
N SER A 19 22.64 2.74 -0.39
CA SER A 19 21.88 3.97 -0.62
C SER A 19 20.36 3.76 -0.66
N LEU A 20 19.89 2.61 -1.14
CA LEU A 20 18.47 2.28 -1.14
C LEU A 20 18.00 1.89 0.27
N SER A 21 18.82 1.13 1.00
CA SER A 21 18.56 0.80 2.41
C SER A 21 18.47 2.05 3.27
N GLU A 22 19.35 3.03 3.09
CA GLU A 22 19.31 4.31 3.80
C GLU A 22 18.02 5.08 3.51
N GLN A 23 17.60 5.14 2.24
CA GLN A 23 16.35 5.78 1.84
C GLN A 23 15.14 5.10 2.48
N ILE A 24 15.02 3.76 2.34
CA ILE A 24 13.91 3.00 2.91
C ILE A 24 13.90 3.13 4.44
N HIS A 25 15.06 3.15 5.08
CA HIS A 25 15.15 3.33 6.52
C HIS A 25 14.60 4.71 6.95
N SER A 26 15.00 5.77 6.23
CA SER A 26 14.49 7.12 6.48
C SER A 26 12.97 7.20 6.31
N ASP A 27 12.46 6.65 5.20
CA ASP A 27 11.04 6.64 4.88
C ASP A 27 10.24 5.82 5.89
N ALA A 28 10.68 4.61 6.24
CA ALA A 28 10.02 3.76 7.24
C ALA A 28 9.92 4.44 8.61
N CYS A 29 10.98 5.09 9.08
CA CYS A 29 10.95 5.80 10.35
C CYS A 29 10.05 7.05 10.28
N SER A 30 10.13 7.82 9.20
CA SER A 30 9.31 9.02 9.00
C SER A 30 7.82 8.69 8.90
N ILE A 31 7.47 7.73 8.04
CA ILE A 31 6.11 7.24 7.84
C ILE A 31 5.58 6.60 9.12
N GLY A 32 6.37 5.75 9.78
CA GLY A 32 5.98 5.12 11.05
C GLY A 32 5.62 6.14 12.13
N CYS A 33 6.42 7.20 12.27
CA CYS A 33 6.12 8.29 13.19
C CYS A 33 4.80 9.00 12.85
N VAL A 34 4.58 9.34 11.57
CA VAL A 34 3.35 10.04 11.13
C VAL A 34 2.13 9.13 11.29
N VAL A 35 2.20 7.89 10.81
CA VAL A 35 1.10 6.91 10.92
C VAL A 35 0.74 6.62 12.37
N GLY A 36 1.74 6.42 13.23
CA GLY A 36 1.53 6.25 14.67
C GLY A 36 0.84 7.45 15.32
N ALA A 37 1.20 8.67 14.92
CA ALA A 37 0.54 9.88 15.40
C ALA A 37 -0.90 10.03 14.88
N MET A 38 -1.18 9.60 13.65
CA MET A 38 -2.55 9.60 13.09
C MET A 38 -3.46 8.56 13.74
N CYS A 39 -2.89 7.45 14.21
CA CYS A 39 -3.61 6.33 14.80
C CYS A 39 -3.23 6.12 16.28
N PRO A 40 -3.51 7.06 17.18
CA PRO A 40 -3.01 7.02 18.56
C PRO A 40 -3.60 5.86 19.40
N SER A 41 -4.66 5.21 18.91
CA SER A 41 -5.23 4.01 19.53
C SER A 41 -4.52 2.72 19.12
N ALA A 42 -3.64 2.78 18.10
CA ALA A 42 -2.87 1.62 17.67
C ALA A 42 -1.82 1.27 18.72
N ARG A 43 -1.70 -0.02 19.04
CA ARG A 43 -0.71 -0.49 20.01
C ARG A 43 0.65 -0.67 19.36
N GLU A 44 0.65 -1.12 18.11
CA GLU A 44 1.82 -1.53 17.37
C GLU A 44 1.66 -1.17 15.88
N LEU A 45 2.79 -0.99 15.21
CA LEU A 45 2.87 -0.87 13.76
C LEU A 45 3.67 -2.06 13.25
N GLU A 46 3.19 -2.68 12.18
CA GLU A 46 3.93 -3.74 11.48
C GLU A 46 4.58 -3.14 10.23
N LEU A 47 5.89 -3.35 10.09
CA LEU A 47 6.64 -2.88 8.94
C LEU A 47 7.04 -4.07 8.10
N SER A 48 6.71 -4.04 6.80
CA SER A 48 7.09 -5.08 5.87
C SER A 48 7.74 -4.49 4.63
N LEU A 49 8.70 -5.24 4.10
CA LEU A 49 9.32 -4.98 2.81
C LEU A 49 9.03 -6.17 1.90
N GLU A 50 8.30 -5.94 0.82
CA GLU A 50 7.76 -7.00 -0.02
C GLU A 50 8.07 -6.78 -1.50
N ILE A 51 8.27 -7.89 -2.23
CA ILE A 51 8.42 -7.91 -3.68
C ILE A 51 7.11 -8.39 -4.30
N PHE A 52 6.42 -7.50 -5.01
CA PHE A 52 5.21 -7.83 -5.75
C PHE A 52 5.52 -8.01 -7.23
N GLY A 53 4.84 -8.95 -7.86
CA GLY A 53 4.92 -9.16 -9.30
C GLY A 53 3.93 -10.22 -9.72
N GLU A 54 4.18 -11.47 -9.34
CA GLU A 54 3.29 -12.58 -9.67
C GLU A 54 1.99 -12.57 -8.86
N ASN A 55 2.12 -12.36 -7.54
CA ASN A 55 1.03 -12.26 -6.60
C ASN A 55 0.71 -10.78 -6.36
N THR A 56 -0.36 -10.29 -6.98
CA THR A 56 -0.85 -8.92 -6.83
C THR A 56 -2.28 -8.93 -6.33
N CYS A 57 -2.64 -7.96 -5.48
CA CYS A 57 -4.04 -7.75 -5.11
C CYS A 57 -4.78 -7.07 -6.28
N ALA A 58 -5.13 -7.84 -7.31
CA ALA A 58 -5.72 -7.34 -8.54
C ALA A 58 -7.19 -6.95 -8.40
N ARG A 59 -7.84 -7.29 -7.29
CA ARG A 59 -9.24 -6.94 -7.02
C ARG A 59 -9.37 -5.60 -6.31
N TRP A 60 -10.38 -4.83 -6.69
CA TRP A 60 -10.83 -3.69 -5.89
C TRP A 60 -11.32 -4.18 -4.54
N HIS A 61 -10.78 -3.59 -3.48
CA HIS A 61 -11.12 -3.96 -2.12
C HIS A 61 -10.86 -2.81 -1.15
N ILE A 62 -11.34 -2.99 0.07
CA ILE A 62 -10.99 -2.18 1.23
C ILE A 62 -10.20 -3.08 2.18
N ASP A 63 -9.08 -2.57 2.68
CA ASP A 63 -8.26 -3.28 3.65
C ASP A 63 -9.06 -3.56 4.93
N GLN A 64 -8.85 -4.74 5.53
CA GLN A 64 -9.48 -5.09 6.81
C GLN A 64 -8.70 -4.57 8.03
N PHE A 65 -7.59 -3.87 7.81
CA PHE A 65 -6.79 -3.21 8.85
C PHE A 65 -7.46 -1.91 9.33
N VAL A 66 -6.87 -1.27 10.35
CA VAL A 66 -7.22 0.12 10.69
C VAL A 66 -6.73 1.04 9.58
N GLY A 67 -5.46 0.92 9.19
CA GLY A 67 -4.92 1.64 8.05
C GLY A 67 -3.55 1.11 7.65
N ARG A 68 -3.08 1.54 6.50
CA ARG A 68 -1.79 1.14 5.93
C ARG A 68 -1.18 2.34 5.21
N ALA A 69 0.08 2.66 5.50
CA ALA A 69 0.87 3.45 4.57
C ALA A 69 1.65 2.51 3.63
N ILE A 70 1.72 2.86 2.36
CA ILE A 70 2.43 2.08 1.35
C ILE A 70 3.24 2.99 0.42
N VAL A 71 4.45 2.54 0.11
CA VAL A 71 5.36 3.18 -0.85
C VAL A 71 5.87 2.12 -1.82
N SER A 72 5.85 2.42 -3.11
CA SER A 72 6.51 1.60 -4.14
C SER A 72 7.82 2.26 -4.56
N TYR A 73 8.96 1.55 -4.46
CA TYR A 73 10.29 2.07 -4.86
C TYR A 73 10.70 1.69 -6.28
N THR A 74 10.06 0.66 -6.84
CA THR A 74 10.31 0.20 -8.20
C THR A 74 9.00 -0.14 -8.91
N GLY A 75 9.05 -0.26 -10.23
CA GLY A 75 7.89 -0.47 -11.09
C GLY A 75 7.61 0.73 -11.99
N VAL A 76 6.40 0.75 -12.55
CA VAL A 76 5.92 1.86 -13.39
C VAL A 76 4.96 2.77 -12.61
N GLU A 77 4.16 2.18 -11.72
CA GLU A 77 3.13 2.87 -10.95
C GLU A 77 2.91 2.18 -9.59
N GLY A 78 2.45 2.95 -8.61
CA GLY A 78 2.11 2.51 -7.27
C GLY A 78 0.63 2.12 -7.15
N THR A 79 0.11 2.04 -5.93
CA THR A 79 -1.28 1.61 -5.68
C THR A 79 -2.30 2.46 -6.45
N MET A 80 -3.30 1.80 -7.04
CA MET A 80 -4.44 2.45 -7.69
C MET A 80 -5.58 2.62 -6.68
N PHE A 81 -6.32 3.72 -6.74
CA PHE A 81 -7.42 4.02 -5.84
C PHE A 81 -8.55 4.78 -6.52
N ALA A 82 -9.75 4.66 -5.97
CA ALA A 82 -10.93 5.37 -6.43
C ALA A 82 -11.54 6.20 -5.29
N ARG A 83 -12.08 7.36 -5.64
CA ARG A 83 -12.92 8.17 -4.74
C ARG A 83 -14.27 7.49 -4.52
N ASP A 84 -14.87 7.65 -3.34
CA ASP A 84 -16.14 7.01 -2.97
C ASP A 84 -17.27 7.28 -4.00
N SER A 85 -17.33 8.48 -4.58
CA SER A 85 -18.35 8.82 -5.59
C SER A 85 -18.23 8.06 -6.91
N ASN A 86 -17.10 7.38 -7.15
CA ASN A 86 -16.82 6.58 -8.33
C ASN A 86 -16.90 5.07 -8.05
N VAL A 87 -17.39 4.68 -6.87
CA VAL A 87 -17.46 3.29 -6.43
C VAL A 87 -18.91 2.84 -6.29
N ASP A 88 -19.23 1.72 -6.93
CA ASP A 88 -20.42 0.93 -6.61
C ASP A 88 -20.16 0.07 -5.35
N PHE A 89 -20.54 0.59 -4.19
CA PHE A 89 -20.35 -0.11 -2.92
C PHE A 89 -21.23 -1.35 -2.79
N TRP A 90 -22.34 -1.45 -3.53
CA TRP A 90 -23.16 -2.65 -3.52
C TRP A 90 -22.43 -3.79 -4.23
N GLU A 91 -21.89 -3.54 -5.43
CA GLU A 91 -21.06 -4.50 -6.17
C GLU A 91 -19.82 -4.90 -5.34
N LEU A 92 -19.13 -3.93 -4.73
CA LEU A 92 -17.96 -4.17 -3.88
C LEU A 92 -18.26 -5.15 -2.73
N GLN A 93 -19.38 -4.94 -2.01
CA GLN A 93 -19.76 -5.77 -0.86
C GLN A 93 -20.30 -7.14 -1.27
N ASN A 94 -20.87 -7.27 -2.47
CA ASN A 94 -21.45 -8.51 -2.98
C ASN A 94 -20.51 -9.30 -3.90
N ARG A 95 -19.20 -9.02 -3.81
CA ARG A 95 -18.14 -9.71 -4.58
C ARG A 95 -18.32 -9.59 -6.09
N GLY A 96 -18.84 -8.46 -6.55
CA GLY A 96 -18.94 -8.10 -7.96
C GLY A 96 -17.61 -8.22 -8.72
N GLU A 97 -17.73 -8.24 -10.04
CA GLU A 97 -16.60 -8.18 -10.97
C GLU A 97 -15.91 -6.81 -10.87
N ASN A 98 -14.60 -6.75 -11.07
CA ASN A 98 -13.83 -5.51 -10.92
C ASN A 98 -14.36 -4.36 -11.79
N GLU A 99 -14.83 -4.71 -12.98
CA GLU A 99 -15.35 -3.82 -14.01
C GLU A 99 -16.69 -3.18 -13.62
N ARG A 100 -17.38 -3.74 -12.62
CA ARG A 100 -18.67 -3.22 -12.11
C ARG A 100 -18.53 -2.41 -10.84
N ILE A 101 -17.40 -2.56 -10.13
CA ILE A 101 -17.13 -1.86 -8.87
C ILE A 101 -16.82 -0.38 -9.13
N ILE A 102 -16.27 -0.03 -10.29
CA ILE A 102 -15.90 1.34 -10.66
C ILE A 102 -16.86 1.86 -11.71
N HIS A 103 -17.46 3.04 -11.46
CA HIS A 103 -18.41 3.64 -12.40
C HIS A 103 -17.72 4.19 -13.65
N ASP A 104 -16.60 4.89 -13.47
CA ASP A 104 -15.79 5.48 -14.53
C ASP A 104 -14.31 5.17 -14.31
N VAL A 105 -13.72 4.39 -15.21
CA VAL A 105 -12.31 3.98 -15.13
C VAL A 105 -11.33 5.13 -15.36
N ASP A 106 -11.75 6.19 -16.07
CA ASP A 106 -10.91 7.34 -16.37
C ASP A 106 -10.73 8.25 -15.14
N GLU A 107 -11.59 8.10 -14.12
CA GLU A 107 -11.48 8.78 -12.83
C GLU A 107 -10.64 8.00 -11.79
N VAL A 108 -10.10 6.83 -12.14
CA VAL A 108 -9.21 6.07 -11.27
C VAL A 108 -7.84 6.75 -11.20
N ALA A 109 -7.36 6.95 -9.97
CA ALA A 109 -6.05 7.52 -9.71
C ALA A 109 -5.03 6.43 -9.33
N SER A 110 -3.74 6.76 -9.49
CA SER A 110 -2.63 5.95 -9.00
C SER A 110 -1.57 6.89 -8.41
N VAL A 111 -0.90 6.43 -7.36
CA VAL A 111 0.28 7.12 -6.82
C VAL A 111 1.53 6.74 -7.62
N GLY A 112 2.43 7.69 -7.79
CA GLY A 112 3.72 7.49 -8.43
C GLY A 112 4.68 6.61 -7.62
N VAL A 113 5.76 6.17 -8.26
CA VAL A 113 6.88 5.53 -7.57
C VAL A 113 7.57 6.56 -6.66
N GLY A 114 7.83 6.17 -5.40
CA GLY A 114 8.38 7.03 -4.36
C GLY A 114 7.33 7.89 -3.64
N GLU A 115 6.07 7.90 -4.09
CA GLU A 115 5.00 8.59 -3.38
C GLU A 115 4.42 7.70 -2.26
N ILE A 116 3.97 8.37 -1.20
CA ILE A 116 3.38 7.72 -0.02
C ILE A 116 1.86 7.80 -0.12
N LEU A 117 1.19 6.65 -0.11
CA LEU A 117 -0.26 6.56 0.03
C LEU A 117 -0.62 6.03 1.42
N PHE A 118 -1.42 6.79 2.17
CA PHE A 118 -2.08 6.28 3.37
C PHE A 118 -3.51 5.82 3.02
N ILE A 119 -3.78 4.55 3.31
CA ILE A 119 -5.02 3.85 3.02
C ILE A 119 -5.77 3.67 4.35
N LYS A 120 -6.94 4.30 4.47
CA LYS A 120 -7.87 3.99 5.56
C LYS A 120 -8.48 2.61 5.30
N GLY A 121 -8.40 1.70 6.27
CA GLY A 121 -9.08 0.41 6.19
C GLY A 121 -10.48 0.45 6.79
N ALA A 122 -11.17 -0.69 6.77
CA ALA A 122 -12.54 -0.84 7.27
C ALA A 122 -12.67 -0.60 8.78
N GLN A 123 -11.58 -0.75 9.54
CA GLN A 123 -11.56 -0.54 10.99
C GLN A 123 -11.14 0.88 11.39
N PHE A 124 -10.91 1.77 10.41
CA PHE A 124 -10.50 3.14 10.71
C PHE A 124 -11.65 3.90 11.40
N SER A 125 -11.38 4.43 12.60
CA SER A 125 -12.43 4.95 13.50
C SER A 125 -13.02 6.31 13.11
N ARG A 126 -12.49 6.97 12.06
CA ARG A 126 -12.86 8.34 11.67
C ARG A 126 -13.12 8.49 10.18
N GLY A 127 -14.29 9.06 9.83
CA GLY A 127 -14.61 9.49 8.47
C GLY A 127 -15.40 8.47 7.65
N GLU A 128 -15.45 8.71 6.34
CA GLU A 128 -16.11 7.87 5.33
C GLU A 128 -15.48 6.46 5.24
N ALA A 129 -16.03 5.63 4.35
CA ALA A 129 -15.59 4.26 4.10
C ALA A 129 -14.06 4.16 3.91
N GLY A 130 -13.54 2.94 4.11
CA GLY A 130 -12.13 2.68 3.82
C GLY A 130 -11.83 2.93 2.34
N LEU A 131 -10.60 3.33 2.03
CA LEU A 131 -10.21 3.69 0.68
C LEU A 131 -10.27 2.45 -0.22
N VAL A 132 -11.08 2.52 -1.27
CA VAL A 132 -11.17 1.46 -2.28
C VAL A 132 -9.94 1.53 -3.17
N HIS A 133 -9.18 0.44 -3.19
CA HIS A 133 -7.89 0.41 -3.87
C HIS A 133 -7.59 -0.98 -4.44
N LYS A 134 -6.60 -1.04 -5.32
CA LYS A 134 -6.03 -2.29 -5.83
C LYS A 134 -4.58 -2.10 -6.28
N SER A 135 -3.92 -3.23 -6.52
CA SER A 135 -2.66 -3.23 -7.24
C SER A 135 -2.86 -2.79 -8.70
N PRO A 136 -1.89 -2.08 -9.28
CA PRO A 136 -1.71 -1.96 -10.72
C PRO A 136 -1.78 -3.29 -11.44
N GLU A 137 -2.13 -3.19 -12.72
CA GLU A 137 -2.11 -4.32 -13.63
C GLU A 137 -0.69 -4.90 -13.76
N LYS A 138 -0.62 -6.22 -13.91
CA LYS A 138 0.63 -6.93 -14.08
C LYS A 138 1.31 -6.45 -15.37
N ARG A 139 2.59 -6.05 -15.27
CA ARG A 139 3.41 -5.64 -16.41
C ARG A 139 4.53 -6.64 -16.65
N TYR A 140 5.00 -6.67 -17.89
CA TYR A 140 6.01 -7.62 -18.35
C TYR A 140 7.17 -6.89 -19.02
N HIS A 141 8.38 -7.38 -18.77
CA HIS A 141 9.57 -7.06 -19.55
C HIS A 141 9.42 -7.59 -20.98
N LYS A 142 10.28 -7.11 -21.91
CA LYS A 142 10.27 -7.55 -23.32
C LYS A 142 10.48 -9.06 -23.50
N ASP A 143 11.12 -9.70 -22.52
CA ASP A 143 11.39 -11.14 -22.50
C ASP A 143 10.26 -11.97 -21.86
N GLY A 144 9.15 -11.33 -21.48
CA GLY A 144 7.98 -12.00 -20.89
C GLY A 144 8.05 -12.21 -19.38
N ARG A 145 9.13 -11.80 -18.69
CA ARG A 145 9.19 -11.84 -17.22
C ARG A 145 8.35 -10.74 -16.60
N VAL A 146 7.72 -11.00 -15.45
CA VAL A 146 6.95 -9.98 -14.73
C VAL A 146 7.86 -8.90 -14.18
N VAL A 147 7.42 -7.64 -14.31
CA VAL A 147 8.07 -6.49 -13.69
C VAL A 147 7.75 -6.49 -12.20
N ASN A 148 8.78 -6.71 -11.39
CA ASN A 148 8.64 -6.70 -9.94
C ASN A 148 8.66 -5.27 -9.37
N ARG A 149 7.97 -5.11 -8.24
CA ARG A 149 7.90 -3.88 -7.46
C ARG A 149 8.36 -4.17 -6.05
N LEU A 150 9.26 -3.33 -5.53
CA LEU A 150 9.66 -3.32 -4.13
C LEU A 150 8.76 -2.35 -3.38
N LEU A 151 8.09 -2.82 -2.33
CA LEU A 151 7.17 -2.02 -1.54
C LEU A 151 7.54 -2.04 -0.07
N LEU A 152 7.50 -0.87 0.55
CA LEU A 152 7.44 -0.73 2.01
C LEU A 152 5.98 -0.56 2.41
N LYS A 153 5.53 -1.32 3.40
CA LYS A 153 4.25 -1.14 4.07
C LYS A 153 4.48 -0.83 5.55
N VAL A 154 3.63 0.05 6.07
CA VAL A 154 3.52 0.34 7.51
C VAL A 154 2.05 0.16 7.86
N ASP A 155 1.75 -0.98 8.48
CA ASP A 155 0.41 -1.42 8.80
C ASP A 155 0.06 -1.08 10.25
N VAL A 156 -1.15 -0.57 10.44
CA VAL A 156 -1.71 -0.26 11.75
C VAL A 156 -2.42 -1.49 12.28
N VAL A 157 -1.79 -2.16 13.25
CA VAL A 157 -2.29 -3.39 13.85
C VAL A 157 -3.17 -3.06 15.06
N THR A 158 -4.30 -3.77 15.18
CA THR A 158 -5.23 -3.69 16.32
C THR A 158 -4.92 -4.68 17.41
#